data_AF-A0A969KP74-F1
#
_entry.id   AF-A0A969KP74-F1
#
_cell.length_a   1.000
_cell.length_b   1.000
_cell.length_c   1.000
_cell.angle_alpha   90.00
_cell.angle_beta   90.00
_cell.angle_gamma   90.00
#
_symmetry.space_group_name_H-M   'P 1'
#
loop_
_entity.id
_entity.type
_entity.pdbx_description
1 polymer ?
#
loop_
_entity_poly.entity_id
_entity_poly.type
_entity_poly.pdbx_seq_one_letter_code
_entity_poly.pdbx_strand_id
1 'polypeptide(L)'
;MKRGDSVDRVEANRRRFAEAVGVSVNDMVRAHQVHGTGVAKVDWDDAGQWRDGVDCLITDTVGLPLGLVFADCVPILLYDPRRHALGVCHAGWRGTVNGAAAATLWAMQAAFDTVPADVRACIGPSIGPESYEVGPEVVAMAHAKLTDAERFFHRPAEAEAETNLHFDLWQANSSQLADAGVPRHQIEIAELDTALNTADFFSHRAERGQCGLFGLLAWLTPTEF
;
A
#
# COMPACT_ATOMS: atom_id res chain seq x y z
N MET A 1 6.19 -3.23 -14.87
CA MET A 1 7.38 -2.62 -15.52
C MET A 1 8.61 -3.47 -15.17
N LYS A 2 9.40 -3.91 -16.16
CA LYS A 2 10.68 -4.60 -15.87
C LYS A 2 11.68 -3.55 -15.37
N ARG A 3 12.13 -3.64 -14.13
CA ARG A 3 13.07 -2.70 -13.47
C ARG A 3 14.55 -3.03 -13.73
N GLY A 4 14.84 -3.74 -14.81
CA GLY A 4 16.21 -4.02 -15.27
C GLY A 4 16.91 -5.25 -14.66
N ASP A 5 16.36 -5.89 -13.62
CA ASP A 5 16.92 -7.15 -13.09
C ASP A 5 16.53 -8.37 -13.95
N SER A 6 17.28 -9.47 -13.83
CA SER A 6 16.99 -10.70 -14.55
C SER A 6 15.74 -11.38 -13.98
N VAL A 7 14.93 -11.96 -14.87
CA VAL A 7 13.70 -12.68 -14.48
C VAL A 7 14.02 -13.79 -13.49
N ASP A 8 15.09 -14.56 -13.73
CA ASP A 8 15.49 -15.67 -12.87
C ASP A 8 15.83 -15.23 -11.44
N ARG A 9 16.48 -14.06 -11.27
CA ARG A 9 16.80 -13.51 -9.94
C ARG A 9 15.53 -13.07 -9.23
N VAL A 10 14.63 -12.39 -9.93
CA VAL A 10 13.35 -11.96 -9.38
C VAL A 10 12.51 -13.16 -8.93
N GLU A 11 12.41 -14.20 -9.74
CA GLU A 11 11.69 -15.43 -9.37
C GLU A 11 12.36 -16.17 -8.21
N ALA A 12 13.69 -16.25 -8.17
CA ALA A 12 14.41 -16.83 -7.05
C ALA A 12 14.20 -16.05 -5.75
N ASN A 13 14.18 -14.71 -5.79
CA ASN A 13 13.93 -13.87 -4.63
C ASN A 13 12.49 -14.01 -4.12
N ARG A 14 11.50 -14.14 -5.00
CA ARG A 14 10.11 -14.43 -4.62
C ARG A 14 9.96 -15.76 -3.90
N ARG A 15 10.63 -16.81 -4.40
CA ARG A 15 10.66 -18.13 -3.75
C ARG A 15 11.27 -18.04 -2.35
N ARG A 16 12.44 -17.42 -2.22
CA ARG A 16 13.11 -17.23 -0.92
C ARG A 16 12.25 -16.47 0.08
N PHE A 17 11.59 -15.41 -0.37
CA PHE A 17 10.69 -14.62 0.48
C PHE A 17 9.49 -15.44 0.95
N ALA A 18 8.83 -16.16 0.04
CA ALA A 18 7.70 -17.04 0.37
C ALA A 18 8.09 -18.18 1.33
N GLU A 19 9.23 -18.84 1.07
CA GLU A 19 9.77 -19.91 1.92
C GLU A 19 10.13 -19.40 3.33
N ALA A 20 10.72 -18.20 3.44
CA ALA A 20 11.12 -17.61 4.71
C ALA A 20 9.95 -17.35 5.67
N VAL A 21 8.73 -17.20 5.14
CA VAL A 21 7.50 -16.96 5.92
C VAL A 21 6.53 -18.13 5.88
N GLY A 22 6.95 -19.27 5.33
CA GLY A 22 6.19 -20.52 5.34
C GLY A 22 5.00 -20.57 4.37
N VAL A 23 5.00 -19.76 3.30
CA VAL A 23 3.95 -19.79 2.26
C VAL A 23 4.49 -20.32 0.93
N SER A 24 3.61 -20.92 0.13
CA SER A 24 3.92 -21.31 -1.25
C SER A 24 3.84 -20.10 -2.17
N VAL A 25 4.90 -19.85 -2.95
CA VAL A 25 4.90 -18.79 -3.98
C VAL A 25 3.90 -19.06 -5.11
N ASN A 26 3.50 -20.33 -5.28
CA ASN A 26 2.52 -20.76 -6.27
C ASN A 26 1.09 -20.51 -5.81
N ASP A 27 0.89 -20.19 -4.53
CA ASP A 27 -0.42 -19.91 -3.97
C ASP A 27 -0.66 -18.38 -3.95
N MET A 28 0.44 -17.61 -3.96
CA MET A 28 0.41 -16.16 -3.84
C MET A 28 -0.29 -15.47 -5.02
N VAL A 29 -1.39 -14.78 -4.73
CA VAL A 29 -2.09 -13.90 -5.68
C VAL A 29 -1.44 -12.53 -5.67
N ARG A 30 -1.17 -11.99 -6.87
CA ARG A 30 -0.43 -10.73 -7.06
C ARG A 30 -1.17 -9.79 -7.99
N ALA A 31 -0.70 -8.55 -8.07
CA ALA A 31 -1.28 -7.54 -8.95
C ALA A 31 -0.25 -6.95 -9.92
N HIS A 32 -0.69 -6.69 -11.15
CA HIS A 32 0.01 -5.80 -12.07
C HIS A 32 -0.39 -4.35 -11.75
N GLN A 33 0.24 -3.79 -10.72
CA GLN A 33 0.00 -2.44 -10.19
C GLN A 33 0.16 -1.35 -11.27
N VAL A 34 -0.84 -0.47 -11.39
CA VAL A 34 -0.91 0.63 -12.37
C VAL A 34 -0.98 2.01 -11.72
N HIS A 35 -0.81 2.10 -10.40
CA HIS A 35 -0.96 3.32 -9.59
C HIS A 35 -2.37 3.91 -9.64
N GLY A 36 -3.38 3.06 -9.81
CA GLY A 36 -4.80 3.39 -9.80
C GLY A 36 -5.47 3.03 -8.47
N THR A 37 -6.78 2.80 -8.56
CA THR A 37 -7.65 2.45 -7.42
C THR A 37 -8.40 1.13 -7.65
N GLY A 38 -8.02 0.37 -8.67
CA GLY A 38 -8.67 -0.90 -9.00
C GLY A 38 -8.46 -1.91 -7.87
N VAL A 39 -9.55 -2.59 -7.50
CA VAL A 39 -9.57 -3.61 -6.45
C VAL A 39 -10.05 -4.92 -7.05
N ALA A 40 -9.33 -6.03 -6.83
CA ALA A 40 -9.79 -7.36 -7.18
C ALA A 40 -10.14 -8.16 -5.92
N LYS A 41 -11.35 -8.74 -5.89
CA LYS A 41 -11.69 -9.83 -4.98
C LYS A 41 -11.08 -11.12 -5.51
N VAL A 42 -10.39 -11.86 -4.66
CA VAL A 42 -9.68 -13.09 -5.04
C VAL A 42 -9.89 -14.21 -4.03
N ASP A 43 -9.84 -15.45 -4.49
CA ASP A 43 -9.95 -16.66 -3.67
C ASP A 43 -8.98 -17.77 -4.17
N TRP A 44 -9.17 -19.02 -3.74
CA TRP A 44 -8.31 -20.14 -4.13
C TRP A 44 -8.32 -20.45 -5.63
N ASP A 45 -9.35 -20.04 -6.39
CA ASP A 45 -9.35 -20.20 -7.85
C ASP A 45 -8.34 -19.26 -8.52
N ASP A 46 -7.96 -18.18 -7.84
CA ASP A 46 -6.96 -17.21 -8.31
C ASP A 46 -5.53 -17.52 -7.82
N ALA A 47 -5.33 -18.62 -7.08
CA ALA A 47 -4.04 -18.97 -6.48
C ALA A 47 -2.89 -18.94 -7.51
N GLY A 48 -1.81 -18.24 -7.15
CA GLY A 48 -0.62 -18.06 -8.00
C GLY A 48 -0.77 -17.08 -9.16
N GLN A 49 -1.99 -16.60 -9.43
CA GLN A 49 -2.27 -15.73 -10.57
C GLN A 49 -1.85 -14.27 -10.32
N TRP A 50 -1.80 -13.52 -11.42
CA TRP A 50 -1.63 -12.08 -11.43
C TRP A 50 -2.93 -11.43 -11.87
N ARG A 51 -3.39 -10.41 -11.13
CA ARG A 51 -4.56 -9.60 -11.47
C ARG A 51 -4.12 -8.37 -12.23
N ASP A 52 -4.64 -8.21 -13.44
CA ASP A 52 -4.30 -7.08 -14.32
C ASP A 52 -5.00 -5.78 -13.91
N GLY A 53 -4.27 -4.66 -13.97
CA GLY A 53 -4.86 -3.32 -13.88
C GLY A 53 -5.44 -2.96 -12.51
N VAL A 54 -5.05 -3.67 -11.46
CA VAL A 54 -5.46 -3.40 -10.07
C VAL A 54 -4.26 -3.06 -9.21
N ASP A 55 -4.51 -2.29 -8.16
CA ASP A 55 -3.51 -1.89 -7.17
C ASP A 55 -3.86 -2.42 -5.77
N CYS A 56 -5.03 -3.05 -5.64
CA CYS A 56 -5.52 -3.57 -4.37
C CYS A 56 -6.11 -4.97 -4.56
N LEU A 57 -5.96 -5.82 -3.55
CA LEU A 57 -6.50 -7.18 -3.50
C LEU A 57 -7.29 -7.34 -2.20
N ILE A 58 -8.43 -8.02 -2.26
CA ILE A 58 -9.24 -8.35 -1.07
C ILE A 58 -9.65 -9.82 -1.08
N THR A 59 -9.76 -10.43 0.10
CA THR A 59 -10.17 -11.83 0.26
C THR A 59 -10.74 -12.09 1.66
N ASP A 60 -11.66 -13.03 1.78
CA ASP A 60 -12.07 -13.71 3.03
C ASP A 60 -11.57 -15.17 3.07
N THR A 61 -10.73 -15.55 2.10
CA THR A 61 -10.22 -16.91 1.95
C THR A 61 -9.05 -17.17 2.87
N VAL A 62 -9.23 -18.08 3.81
CA VAL A 62 -8.19 -18.50 4.77
C VAL A 62 -7.03 -19.19 4.04
N GLY A 63 -5.81 -18.78 4.40
CA GLY A 63 -4.56 -19.33 3.89
C GLY A 63 -4.10 -18.76 2.54
N LEU A 64 -4.91 -17.96 1.85
CA LEU A 64 -4.55 -17.39 0.56
C LEU A 64 -3.57 -16.21 0.73
N PRO A 65 -2.32 -16.27 0.21
CA PRO A 65 -1.37 -15.17 0.31
C PRO A 65 -1.64 -14.08 -0.73
N LEU A 66 -1.78 -12.84 -0.26
CA LEU A 66 -1.88 -11.64 -1.10
C LEU A 66 -0.55 -10.88 -1.11
N GLY A 67 0.01 -10.66 -2.31
CA GLY A 67 1.31 -10.01 -2.48
C GLY A 67 1.27 -8.74 -3.34
N LEU A 68 1.80 -7.64 -2.81
CA LEU A 68 2.04 -6.38 -3.53
C LEU A 68 3.50 -5.94 -3.39
N VAL A 69 3.99 -5.13 -4.32
CA VAL A 69 5.40 -4.67 -4.35
C VAL A 69 5.53 -3.16 -4.34
N PHE A 70 6.61 -2.66 -3.74
CA PHE A 70 6.78 -1.25 -3.39
C PHE A 70 8.22 -0.79 -3.56
N ALA A 71 8.35 0.49 -3.88
CA ALA A 71 9.52 1.32 -3.62
C ALA A 71 8.95 2.72 -3.45
N ASP A 72 8.95 3.22 -2.21
CA ASP A 72 8.35 4.47 -1.73
C ASP A 72 6.81 4.56 -1.66
N CYS A 73 6.05 3.90 -2.55
CA CYS A 73 4.58 3.95 -2.46
C CYS A 73 4.08 3.29 -1.16
N VAL A 74 2.92 3.73 -0.66
CA VAL A 74 2.39 3.33 0.65
C VAL A 74 1.75 1.94 0.61
N PRO A 75 2.26 0.94 1.36
CA PRO A 75 1.57 -0.32 1.61
C PRO A 75 0.49 -0.09 2.66
N ILE A 76 -0.75 -0.47 2.35
CA ILE A 76 -1.87 -0.39 3.29
C ILE A 76 -2.47 -1.78 3.46
N LEU A 77 -2.59 -2.23 4.70
CA LEU A 77 -3.26 -3.47 5.07
C LEU A 77 -4.52 -3.15 5.85
N LEU A 78 -5.65 -3.74 5.47
CA LEU A 78 -6.94 -3.63 6.13
C LEU A 78 -7.37 -5.03 6.59
N TYR A 79 -7.73 -5.17 7.85
CA TYR A 79 -8.21 -6.43 8.41
C TYR A 79 -9.51 -6.21 9.17
N ASP A 80 -10.55 -6.94 8.76
CA ASP A 80 -11.81 -7.03 9.49
C ASP A 80 -11.81 -8.31 10.34
N PRO A 81 -11.64 -8.23 11.66
CA PRO A 81 -11.64 -9.38 12.55
C PRO A 81 -13.04 -9.98 12.77
N ARG A 82 -14.12 -9.25 12.45
CA ARG A 82 -15.50 -9.71 12.63
C ARG A 82 -15.97 -10.54 11.45
N ARG A 83 -15.61 -10.12 10.24
CA ARG A 83 -15.90 -10.83 8.99
C ARG A 83 -14.78 -11.75 8.55
N HIS A 84 -13.63 -11.66 9.22
CA HIS A 84 -12.42 -12.38 8.87
C HIS A 84 -12.04 -12.14 7.40
N ALA A 85 -11.94 -10.85 7.04
CA ALA A 85 -11.64 -10.40 5.69
C ALA A 85 -10.37 -9.53 5.68
N LEU A 86 -9.57 -9.68 4.63
CA LEU A 86 -8.29 -9.02 4.43
C LEU A 86 -8.33 -8.19 3.15
N GLY A 87 -7.75 -6.99 3.22
CA GLY A 87 -7.44 -6.15 2.07
C GLY A 87 -5.99 -5.70 2.11
N VAL A 88 -5.33 -5.68 0.96
CA VAL A 88 -4.02 -5.06 0.75
C VAL A 88 -4.09 -4.05 -0.39
N CYS A 89 -3.45 -2.91 -0.23
CA CYS A 89 -3.55 -1.78 -1.14
C CYS A 89 -2.17 -1.16 -1.38
N HIS A 90 -1.90 -0.84 -2.65
CA HIS A 90 -0.78 -0.02 -3.08
C HIS A 90 -1.22 1.41 -3.35
N ALA A 91 -0.79 2.34 -2.50
CA ALA A 91 -1.13 3.74 -2.59
C ALA A 91 0.11 4.62 -2.83
N GLY A 92 0.53 4.75 -4.09
CA GLY A 92 1.38 5.88 -4.51
C GLY A 92 0.60 7.20 -4.46
N TRP A 93 1.23 8.33 -4.83
CA TRP A 93 0.52 9.62 -4.80
C TRP A 93 -0.75 9.63 -5.67
N ARG A 94 -0.72 9.01 -6.85
CA ARG A 94 -1.89 8.89 -7.73
C ARG A 94 -3.00 8.05 -7.10
N GLY A 95 -2.66 6.93 -6.47
CA GLY A 95 -3.62 6.11 -5.74
C GLY A 95 -4.20 6.87 -4.54
N THR A 96 -3.35 7.59 -3.81
CA THR A 96 -3.72 8.36 -2.61
C THR A 96 -4.71 9.49 -2.94
N VAL A 97 -4.41 10.34 -3.94
CA VAL A 97 -5.32 11.44 -4.31
C VAL A 97 -6.62 10.95 -4.96
N ASN A 98 -6.66 9.70 -5.44
CA ASN A 98 -7.87 9.08 -5.99
C ASN A 98 -8.61 8.18 -4.99
N GLY A 99 -8.10 8.03 -3.76
CA GLY A 99 -8.77 7.26 -2.72
C GLY A 99 -8.61 5.75 -2.81
N ALA A 100 -7.44 5.23 -3.19
CA ALA A 100 -7.19 3.79 -3.24
C ALA A 100 -7.45 3.08 -1.89
N ALA A 101 -7.09 3.70 -0.77
CA ALA A 101 -7.35 3.17 0.57
C ALA A 101 -8.85 3.04 0.86
N ALA A 102 -9.63 4.10 0.59
CA ALA A 102 -11.08 4.11 0.75
C ALA A 102 -11.76 3.14 -0.23
N ALA A 103 -11.31 3.08 -1.48
CA ALA A 103 -11.82 2.14 -2.48
C ALA A 103 -11.63 0.68 -2.04
N THR A 104 -10.49 0.36 -1.43
CA THR A 104 -10.22 -0.98 -0.87
C THR A 104 -11.20 -1.30 0.26
N LEU A 105 -11.38 -0.36 1.20
CA LEU A 105 -12.34 -0.52 2.29
C LEU A 105 -13.77 -0.72 1.76
N TRP A 106 -14.24 0.13 0.85
CA TRP A 106 -15.57 0.02 0.25
C TRP A 106 -15.76 -1.30 -0.51
N ALA A 107 -14.72 -1.79 -1.18
CA ALA A 107 -14.77 -3.09 -1.83
C ALA A 107 -14.90 -4.24 -0.81
N MET A 108 -14.22 -4.16 0.34
CA MET A 108 -14.42 -5.11 1.45
C MET A 108 -15.85 -5.02 2.01
N GLN A 109 -16.40 -3.81 2.17
CA GLN A 109 -17.78 -3.63 2.60
C GLN A 109 -18.76 -4.29 1.62
N ALA A 110 -18.56 -4.07 0.32
CA ALA A 110 -19.45 -4.63 -0.71
C ALA A 110 -19.31 -6.15 -0.87
N ALA A 111 -18.11 -6.70 -0.67
CA ALA A 111 -17.84 -8.12 -0.90
C ALA A 111 -18.11 -9.00 0.33
N PHE A 112 -17.84 -8.49 1.52
CA PHE A 112 -17.81 -9.27 2.77
C PHE A 112 -18.67 -8.66 3.88
N ASP A 113 -19.45 -7.61 3.54
CA ASP A 113 -20.27 -6.85 4.48
C ASP A 113 -19.43 -6.28 5.65
N THR A 114 -18.16 -5.97 5.38
CA THR A 114 -17.25 -5.33 6.34
C THR A 114 -17.84 -4.04 6.89
N VAL A 115 -17.62 -3.81 8.18
CA VAL A 115 -18.00 -2.58 8.87
C VAL A 115 -16.73 -1.78 9.18
N PRO A 116 -16.57 -0.54 8.68
CA PRO A 116 -15.36 0.27 8.91
C PRO A 116 -14.96 0.39 10.38
N ALA A 117 -15.95 0.46 11.29
CA ALA A 117 -15.73 0.52 12.73
C ALA A 117 -14.96 -0.70 13.30
N ASP A 118 -15.07 -1.86 12.66
CA ASP A 118 -14.40 -3.09 13.08
C ASP A 118 -13.01 -3.26 12.46
N VAL A 119 -12.69 -2.48 11.43
CA VAL A 119 -11.45 -2.65 10.64
C VAL A 119 -10.24 -2.13 11.39
N ARG A 120 -9.18 -2.93 11.40
CA ARG A 120 -7.83 -2.52 11.77
C ARG A 120 -7.06 -2.21 10.50
N ALA A 121 -6.35 -1.09 10.48
CA ALA A 121 -5.54 -0.66 9.36
C ALA A 121 -4.07 -0.51 9.78
N CYS A 122 -3.16 -0.90 8.91
CA CYS A 122 -1.73 -0.65 9.05
C CYS A 122 -1.22 0.05 7.79
N ILE A 123 -0.48 1.15 7.98
CA ILE A 123 0.25 1.88 6.96
C ILE A 123 1.73 1.51 7.10
N GLY A 124 2.25 0.76 6.14
CA GLY A 124 3.59 0.20 6.17
C GLY A 124 4.71 1.15 5.72
N PRO A 125 5.97 0.68 5.74
CA PRO A 125 7.13 1.45 5.30
C PRO A 125 6.95 2.01 3.89
N SER A 126 7.19 3.31 3.75
CA SER A 126 7.06 4.06 2.50
C SER A 126 7.83 5.36 2.59
N ILE A 127 7.86 6.18 1.53
CA ILE A 127 8.59 7.44 1.61
C ILE A 127 7.89 8.37 2.61
N GLY A 128 8.69 8.90 3.53
CA GLY A 128 8.20 9.73 4.63
C GLY A 128 7.96 11.18 4.24
N PRO A 129 7.24 11.93 5.10
CA PRO A 129 6.97 13.35 4.90
C PRO A 129 8.26 14.16 4.73
N GLU A 130 9.33 13.85 5.46
CA GLU A 130 10.60 14.58 5.37
C GLU A 130 11.35 14.33 4.05
N SER A 131 11.04 13.26 3.31
CA SER A 131 11.75 12.90 2.07
C SER A 131 10.93 13.10 0.80
N TYR A 132 9.59 13.22 0.90
CA TYR A 132 8.72 13.20 -0.26
C TYR A 132 8.39 14.58 -0.85
N GLU A 133 9.42 15.24 -1.38
CA GLU A 133 9.25 16.44 -2.21
C GLU A 133 8.42 16.14 -3.46
N VAL A 134 7.42 16.98 -3.78
CA VAL A 134 6.55 16.80 -4.95
C VAL A 134 6.44 18.07 -5.80
N GLY A 135 6.25 17.89 -7.11
CA GLY A 135 6.05 18.99 -8.04
C GLY A 135 4.64 19.62 -7.95
N PRO A 136 4.44 20.78 -8.61
CA PRO A 136 3.17 21.50 -8.58
C PRO A 136 1.99 20.69 -9.15
N GLU A 137 2.24 19.70 -10.02
CA GLU A 137 1.15 18.85 -10.53
C GLU A 137 0.52 17.99 -9.44
N VAL A 138 1.34 17.44 -8.54
CA VAL A 138 0.87 16.60 -7.44
C VAL A 138 0.11 17.45 -6.43
N VAL A 139 0.65 18.64 -6.11
CA VAL A 139 0.00 19.62 -5.24
C VAL A 139 -1.37 19.99 -5.79
N ALA A 140 -1.46 20.43 -7.05
CA ALA A 140 -2.72 20.80 -7.67
C ALA A 140 -3.74 19.65 -7.66
N MET A 141 -3.30 18.42 -7.94
CA MET A 141 -4.17 17.24 -7.90
C MET A 141 -4.66 16.90 -6.50
N ALA A 142 -3.82 17.06 -5.48
CA ALA A 142 -4.21 16.87 -4.09
C ALA A 142 -5.26 17.91 -3.66
N HIS A 143 -5.05 19.21 -3.95
CA HIS A 143 -6.05 20.24 -3.66
C HIS A 143 -7.38 20.00 -4.37
N ALA A 144 -7.35 19.45 -5.58
CA ALA A 144 -8.56 19.17 -6.34
C ALA A 144 -9.37 17.99 -5.80
N LYS A 145 -8.74 17.04 -5.08
CA LYS A 145 -9.36 15.74 -4.75
C LYS A 145 -9.40 15.40 -3.27
N LEU A 146 -8.49 15.94 -2.47
CA LEU A 146 -8.41 15.67 -1.04
C LEU A 146 -9.08 16.82 -0.26
N THR A 147 -9.88 16.43 0.74
CA THR A 147 -10.44 17.38 1.70
C THR A 147 -9.32 17.94 2.58
N ASP A 148 -9.28 19.27 2.72
CA ASP A 148 -8.31 19.98 3.56
C ASP A 148 -6.84 19.64 3.20
N ALA A 149 -6.54 19.62 1.88
CA ALA A 149 -5.28 19.13 1.36
C ALA A 149 -4.03 19.84 1.93
N GLU A 150 -4.14 21.12 2.31
CA GLU A 150 -3.06 21.91 2.92
C GLU A 150 -2.43 21.21 4.13
N ARG A 151 -3.23 20.49 4.93
CA ARG A 151 -2.72 19.82 6.14
C ARG A 151 -1.72 18.70 5.83
N PHE A 152 -1.75 18.16 4.61
CA PHE A 152 -0.87 17.08 4.17
C PHE A 152 0.41 17.59 3.50
N PHE A 153 0.54 18.90 3.35
CA PHE A 153 1.73 19.52 2.79
C PHE A 153 2.50 20.27 3.87
N HIS A 154 3.81 20.13 3.84
CA HIS A 154 4.69 20.94 4.69
C HIS A 154 5.96 21.28 3.92
N ARG A 155 6.71 22.23 4.47
CA ARG A 155 8.07 22.56 4.04
C ARG A 155 9.01 22.14 5.16
N PRO A 156 10.10 21.41 4.86
CA PRO A 156 11.14 21.15 5.84
C PRO A 156 11.64 22.46 6.46
N ALA A 157 11.98 22.47 7.75
CA ALA A 157 12.37 23.68 8.47
C ALA A 157 13.61 24.38 7.87
N GLU A 158 14.47 23.62 7.19
CA GLU A 158 15.71 24.09 6.56
C GLU A 158 15.54 24.41 5.06
N ALA A 159 14.31 24.33 4.54
CA ALA A 159 14.02 24.57 3.14
C ALA A 159 14.15 26.06 2.76
N GLU A 160 14.84 26.33 1.64
CA GLU A 160 14.86 27.65 1.03
C GLU A 160 13.45 28.04 0.52
N ALA A 161 13.22 29.33 0.28
CA ALA A 161 11.91 29.82 -0.16
C ALA A 161 11.41 29.15 -1.46
N GLU A 162 12.34 28.64 -2.28
CA GLU A 162 12.09 27.99 -3.57
C GLU A 162 11.93 26.46 -3.50
N THR A 163 12.05 25.82 -2.32
CA THR A 163 11.90 24.37 -2.20
C THR A 163 10.45 23.94 -2.40
N ASN A 164 10.22 22.83 -3.12
CA ASN A 164 8.87 22.34 -3.35
C ASN A 164 8.24 21.80 -2.05
N LEU A 165 6.91 21.68 -2.05
CA LEU A 165 6.18 21.11 -0.92
C LEU A 165 6.47 19.62 -0.77
N HIS A 166 6.51 19.16 0.47
CA HIS A 166 6.58 17.75 0.81
C HIS A 166 5.18 17.21 1.09
N PHE A 167 4.84 16.07 0.50
CA PHE A 167 3.52 15.47 0.64
C PHE A 167 3.54 14.32 1.64
N ASP A 168 2.80 14.46 2.74
CA ASP A 168 2.60 13.41 3.72
C ASP A 168 1.55 12.40 3.24
N LEU A 169 2.01 11.36 2.54
CA LEU A 169 1.16 10.27 2.09
C LEU A 169 0.60 9.44 3.25
N TRP A 170 1.29 9.37 4.40
CA TRP A 170 0.85 8.61 5.56
C TRP A 170 -0.37 9.26 6.20
N GLN A 171 -0.31 10.56 6.42
CA GLN A 171 -1.40 11.34 6.96
C GLN A 171 -2.58 11.42 5.98
N ALA A 172 -2.31 11.55 4.67
CA ALA A 172 -3.35 11.57 3.65
C ALA A 172 -4.13 10.25 3.59
N ASN A 173 -3.47 9.10 3.63
CA ASN A 173 -4.15 7.79 3.62
C ASN A 173 -4.84 7.47 4.95
N SER A 174 -4.19 7.73 6.10
CA SER A 174 -4.81 7.52 7.41
C SER A 174 -6.05 8.39 7.62
N SER A 175 -6.02 9.64 7.16
CA SER A 175 -7.18 10.53 7.23
C SER A 175 -8.33 10.05 6.35
N GLN A 176 -8.04 9.57 5.13
CA GLN A 176 -9.08 9.01 4.26
C GLN A 176 -9.74 7.76 4.85
N LEU A 177 -8.96 6.87 5.49
CA LEU A 177 -9.52 5.72 6.22
C LEU A 177 -10.38 6.15 7.41
N ALA A 178 -9.92 7.16 8.16
CA ALA A 178 -10.67 7.71 9.29
C ALA A 178 -11.99 8.36 8.84
N ASP A 179 -11.95 9.15 7.77
CA ASP A 179 -13.11 9.81 7.18
C ASP A 179 -14.10 8.78 6.58
N ALA A 180 -13.59 7.62 6.14
CA ALA A 180 -14.41 6.48 5.70
C ALA A 180 -14.97 5.62 6.85
N GLY A 181 -14.67 5.97 8.11
CA GLY A 181 -15.28 5.36 9.30
C GLY A 181 -14.38 4.41 10.08
N VAL A 182 -13.11 4.25 9.72
CA VAL A 182 -12.15 3.47 10.52
C VAL A 182 -11.75 4.29 11.76
N PRO A 183 -11.91 3.79 13.00
CA PRO A 183 -11.53 4.55 14.18
C PRO A 183 -10.03 4.85 14.18
N ARG A 184 -9.64 6.09 14.47
CA ARG A 184 -8.22 6.52 14.41
C ARG A 184 -7.27 5.65 15.24
N HIS A 185 -7.74 5.15 16.39
CA HIS A 185 -6.95 4.27 17.26
C HIS A 185 -6.77 2.84 16.70
N GLN A 186 -7.46 2.49 15.61
CA GLN A 186 -7.29 1.24 14.87
C GLN A 186 -6.47 1.43 13.60
N ILE A 187 -5.91 2.62 13.35
CA ILE A 187 -5.01 2.91 12.24
C ILE A 187 -3.60 3.09 12.79
N GLU A 188 -2.73 2.13 12.50
CA GLU A 188 -1.32 2.18 12.86
C GLU A 188 -0.49 2.68 11.66
N ILE A 189 0.50 3.51 11.92
CA ILE A 189 1.45 4.01 10.93
C ILE A 189 2.84 3.55 11.37
N ALA A 190 3.57 2.87 10.49
CA ALA A 190 4.89 2.34 10.82
C ALA A 190 5.95 3.44 11.06
N GLU A 191 5.76 4.62 10.47
CA GLU A 191 6.67 5.77 10.55
C GLU A 191 8.10 5.46 10.08
N LEU A 192 8.24 4.52 9.14
CA LEU A 192 9.51 4.10 8.54
C LEU A 192 9.67 4.69 7.14
N ASP A 193 10.53 5.71 7.03
CA ASP A 193 10.84 6.38 5.76
C ASP A 193 11.80 5.53 4.89
N THR A 194 11.32 5.01 3.77
CA THR A 194 12.14 4.17 2.87
C THR A 194 13.31 4.91 2.25
N ALA A 195 13.22 6.24 2.07
CA ALA A 195 14.30 7.04 1.50
C ALA A 195 15.45 7.27 2.49
N LEU A 196 15.16 7.24 3.80
CA LEU A 196 16.17 7.36 4.86
C LEU A 196 16.72 6.01 5.32
N ASN A 197 16.04 4.91 5.00
CA ASN A 197 16.35 3.56 5.47
C ASN A 197 16.72 2.61 4.32
N THR A 198 17.58 3.06 3.40
CA THR A 198 17.95 2.28 2.19
C THR A 198 18.80 1.04 2.46
N ALA A 199 19.21 0.82 3.72
CA ALA A 199 19.83 -0.44 4.14
C ALA A 199 18.81 -1.58 4.21
N ASP A 200 17.55 -1.28 4.53
CA ASP A 200 16.48 -2.25 4.73
C ASP A 200 15.43 -2.21 3.61
N PHE A 201 15.26 -1.05 2.96
CA PHE A 201 14.24 -0.84 1.93
C PHE A 201 14.83 -0.33 0.61
N PHE A 202 14.23 -0.74 -0.51
CA PHE A 202 14.46 -0.06 -1.78
C PHE A 202 13.67 1.26 -1.83
N SER A 203 14.30 2.32 -2.36
CA SER A 203 13.67 3.62 -2.54
C SER A 203 13.87 4.14 -3.96
N HIS A 204 12.76 4.35 -4.68
CA HIS A 204 12.79 4.90 -6.02
C HIS A 204 13.32 6.35 -6.03
N ARG A 205 13.00 7.13 -4.99
CA ARG A 205 13.46 8.50 -4.80
C ARG A 205 14.96 8.54 -4.49
N ALA A 206 15.39 7.86 -3.42
CA ALA A 206 16.78 7.94 -2.96
C ALA A 206 17.75 7.34 -4.00
N GLU A 207 17.34 6.25 -4.66
CA GLU A 207 18.16 5.54 -5.65
C GLU A 207 17.86 5.99 -7.09
N ARG A 208 17.19 7.14 -7.27
CA ARG A 208 16.99 7.82 -8.58
C ARG A 208 16.39 6.90 -9.66
N GLY A 209 15.44 6.08 -9.23
CA GLY A 209 14.71 5.13 -10.06
C GLY A 209 15.45 3.84 -10.40
N GLN A 210 16.67 3.66 -9.91
CA GLN A 210 17.51 2.49 -10.17
C GLN A 210 17.54 1.55 -8.96
N CYS A 211 16.37 1.09 -8.53
CA CYS A 211 16.21 0.24 -7.35
C CYS A 211 15.39 -1.03 -7.63
N GLY A 212 15.51 -1.98 -6.71
CA GLY A 212 14.61 -3.12 -6.60
C GLY A 212 13.23 -2.74 -6.06
N LEU A 213 12.52 -3.74 -5.55
CA LEU A 213 11.23 -3.58 -4.88
C LEU A 213 11.23 -4.43 -3.61
N PHE A 214 10.66 -3.91 -2.54
CA PHE A 214 10.27 -4.71 -1.38
C PHE A 214 8.79 -5.12 -1.51
N GLY A 215 8.33 -6.04 -0.66
CA GLY A 215 6.98 -6.62 -0.77
C GLY A 215 6.17 -6.52 0.53
N LEU A 216 4.86 -6.34 0.37
CA LEU A 216 3.86 -6.64 1.39
C LEU A 216 3.28 -8.02 1.08
N LEU A 217 3.22 -8.89 2.09
CA LEU A 217 2.55 -10.18 2.02
C LEU A 217 1.65 -10.35 3.23
N ALA A 218 0.40 -10.74 2.99
CA ALA A 218 -0.56 -10.98 4.05
C ALA A 218 -1.51 -12.12 3.68
N TRP A 219 -1.97 -12.85 4.69
CA TRP A 219 -2.97 -13.91 4.56
C TRP A 219 -3.76 -14.02 5.86
N LEU A 220 -4.96 -14.58 5.76
CA LEU A 220 -5.77 -14.93 6.91
C LEU A 220 -5.34 -16.30 7.44
N THR A 221 -5.08 -16.40 8.75
CA THR A 221 -4.87 -17.70 9.42
C THR A 221 -6.21 -18.26 9.89
N PRO A 222 -6.35 -19.58 10.10
CA PRO A 222 -7.55 -20.12 10.75
C PRO A 222 -7.83 -19.40 12.07
N THR A 223 -9.09 -19.04 12.33
CA THR A 223 -9.50 -18.54 13.63
C THR A 223 -9.44 -19.69 14.63
N GLU A 224 -8.59 -19.58 15.64
CA GLU A 224 -8.62 -20.50 16.79
C GLU A 224 -9.91 -20.22 17.58
N PHE A 225 -10.79 -21.21 17.68
CA PHE A 225 -11.97 -21.21 18.57
C PHE A 225 -11.66 -21.94 19.87
#